data_AF-A0AAE8HAA8-F1
#
_entry.id   AF-A0AAE8HAA8-F1
#
_cell.length_a   1.000
_cell.length_b   1.000
_cell.length_c   1.000
_cell.angle_alpha   90.00
_cell.angle_beta   90.00
_cell.angle_gamma   90.00
#
_symmetry.space_group_name_H-M   'P 1'
#
loop_
_entity.id
_entity.type
_entity.pdbx_description
1 polymer ?
#
loop_
_entity_poly.entity_id
_entity_poly.type
_entity_poly.pdbx_seq_one_letter_code
_entity_poly.pdbx_strand_id
1 'polypeptide(L)'
;MSDYKDLQKAAEYAAQETIKFADENEEMRALQQFHEEVDPETILALIAENQALKGPHDWLAEDLIKELVDNAQAIQENADDGEDDPFVIVLLASASRIRRQEVNIDQLRAEVAGLRTGYEAYERVNAELKAENEALRGVMSAVVSEIPGARISRAGNAPGHCHSIPGVWDEDNGSKAGKECAWCKVWNYAVSMGKGDRP
;
A
#
# COMPACT_ATOMS: atom_id res chain seq x y z
N MET A 1 34.72 9.59 -7.23
CA MET A 1 33.68 9.27 -8.24
C MET A 1 32.67 10.40 -8.17
N SER A 2 32.97 11.51 -8.84
CA SER A 2 32.48 11.88 -10.19
C SER A 2 30.98 12.17 -10.17
N ASP A 3 30.66 13.43 -9.79
CA ASP A 3 29.42 14.18 -10.00
C ASP A 3 28.30 13.37 -10.69
N TYR A 4 27.41 12.77 -9.90
CA TYR A 4 26.33 11.85 -10.30
C TYR A 4 25.24 12.47 -11.21
N LYS A 5 25.55 13.56 -11.93
CA LYS A 5 24.63 14.30 -12.79
C LYS A 5 24.11 13.47 -13.96
N ASP A 6 24.93 12.60 -14.52
CA ASP A 6 24.50 11.79 -15.67
C ASP A 6 23.56 10.66 -15.20
N LEU A 7 23.89 10.00 -14.08
CA LEU A 7 23.00 9.08 -13.37
C LEU A 7 21.68 9.74 -12.98
N GLN A 8 21.72 10.98 -12.46
CA GLN A 8 20.53 11.73 -12.09
C GLN A 8 19.62 12.01 -13.30
N LYS A 9 20.19 12.45 -14.43
CA LYS A 9 19.43 12.68 -15.67
C LYS A 9 18.82 11.39 -16.21
N ALA A 10 19.58 10.28 -16.20
CA ALA A 10 19.09 8.98 -16.63
C ALA A 10 17.92 8.51 -15.73
N ALA A 11 18.03 8.68 -14.42
CA ALA A 11 16.97 8.38 -13.46
C ALA A 11 15.71 9.23 -13.69
N GLU A 12 15.87 10.55 -13.85
CA GLU A 12 14.76 11.49 -14.09
C GLU A 12 14.04 11.21 -15.41
N TYR A 13 14.79 10.81 -16.46
CA TYR A 13 14.22 10.45 -17.75
C TYR A 13 13.50 9.10 -17.70
N ALA A 14 14.07 8.08 -17.03
CA ALA A 14 13.44 6.77 -16.87
C ALA A 14 12.20 6.80 -15.95
N ALA A 15 12.11 7.75 -15.02
CA ALA A 15 10.99 7.90 -14.08
C ALA A 15 9.76 8.66 -14.64
N GLN A 16 9.77 9.04 -15.93
CA GLN A 16 8.63 9.72 -16.55
C GLN A 16 7.41 8.78 -16.64
N GLU A 17 6.19 9.34 -16.50
CA GLU A 17 4.97 8.57 -16.73
C GLU A 17 4.94 8.01 -18.16
N THR A 18 4.41 6.81 -18.35
CA THR A 18 4.34 6.13 -19.67
C THR A 18 3.69 6.96 -20.77
N ILE A 19 2.83 7.92 -20.41
CA ILE A 19 2.17 8.86 -21.34
C ILE A 19 3.16 9.88 -21.97
N LYS A 20 4.35 10.04 -21.39
CA LYS A 20 5.38 10.99 -21.86
C LYS A 20 6.41 10.37 -22.81
N PHE A 21 6.52 9.04 -22.86
CA PHE A 21 7.32 8.36 -23.89
C PHE A 21 6.53 8.33 -25.20
N ALA A 22 7.21 8.47 -26.33
CA ALA A 22 6.53 8.43 -27.63
C ALA A 22 6.05 7.01 -27.98
N ASP A 23 6.75 5.96 -27.51
CA ASP A 23 6.38 4.56 -27.66
C ASP A 23 7.09 3.62 -26.65
N GLU A 24 6.66 2.34 -26.61
CA GLU A 24 7.22 1.29 -25.73
C GLU A 24 8.72 1.02 -26.00
N ASN A 25 9.21 1.28 -27.22
CA ASN A 25 10.63 1.08 -27.56
C ASN A 25 11.52 2.22 -27.04
N GLU A 26 10.97 3.43 -26.91
CA GLU A 26 11.63 4.56 -26.26
C GLU A 26 11.70 4.33 -24.74
N GLU A 27 10.60 3.87 -24.13
CA GLU A 27 10.56 3.49 -22.71
C GLU A 27 11.60 2.39 -22.40
N MET A 28 11.65 1.32 -23.21
CA MET A 28 12.63 0.25 -23.08
C MET A 28 14.08 0.75 -23.21
N ARG A 29 14.35 1.70 -24.13
CA ARG A 29 15.70 2.28 -24.29
C ARG A 29 16.08 3.18 -23.12
N ALA A 30 15.14 3.96 -22.60
CA ALA A 30 15.35 4.81 -21.43
C ALA A 30 15.69 3.97 -20.18
N LEU A 31 14.92 2.90 -19.95
CA LEU A 31 15.19 1.94 -18.88
C LEU A 31 16.53 1.24 -19.08
N GLN A 32 16.82 0.77 -20.29
CA GLN A 32 18.08 0.10 -20.56
C GLN A 32 19.29 1.03 -20.34
N GLN A 33 19.24 2.28 -20.78
CA GLN A 33 20.30 3.26 -20.54
C GLN A 33 20.51 3.52 -19.04
N PHE A 34 19.43 3.63 -18.26
CA PHE A 34 19.53 3.72 -16.81
C PHE A 34 20.23 2.49 -16.22
N HIS A 35 19.82 1.28 -16.61
CA HIS A 35 20.44 0.03 -16.14
C HIS A 35 21.91 -0.14 -16.56
N GLU A 36 22.33 0.44 -17.69
CA GLU A 36 23.73 0.44 -18.15
C GLU A 36 24.61 1.40 -17.34
N GLU A 37 24.06 2.53 -16.86
CA GLU A 37 24.77 3.50 -16.02
C GLU A 37 24.68 3.19 -14.51
N VAL A 38 23.73 2.34 -14.13
CA VAL A 38 23.45 1.96 -12.74
C VAL A 38 24.08 0.61 -12.44
N ASP A 39 25.31 0.64 -11.93
CA ASP A 39 25.92 -0.55 -11.36
C ASP A 39 25.26 -0.89 -9.99
N PRO A 40 24.72 -2.12 -9.81
CA PRO A 40 24.13 -2.56 -8.54
C PRO A 40 25.06 -2.42 -7.34
N GLU A 41 26.37 -2.63 -7.51
CA GLU A 41 27.34 -2.45 -6.41
C GLU A 41 27.43 -0.98 -5.98
N THR A 42 27.40 -0.06 -6.94
CA THR A 42 27.38 1.39 -6.70
C THR A 42 26.12 1.84 -5.95
N ILE A 43 24.93 1.33 -6.32
CA ILE A 43 23.70 1.61 -5.56
C ILE A 43 23.82 1.11 -4.12
N LEU A 44 24.27 -0.14 -3.93
CA LEU A 44 24.38 -0.72 -2.59
C LEU A 44 25.39 0.04 -1.72
N ALA A 45 26.48 0.53 -2.32
CA ALA A 45 27.45 1.39 -1.64
C ALA A 45 26.83 2.74 -1.24
N LEU A 46 26.07 3.39 -2.13
CA LEU A 46 25.38 4.65 -1.82
C LEU A 46 24.28 4.48 -0.76
N ILE A 47 23.59 3.33 -0.75
CA ILE A 47 22.62 2.99 0.31
C ILE A 47 23.35 2.80 1.64
N ALA A 48 24.46 2.06 1.65
CA ALA A 48 25.26 1.85 2.86
C ALA A 48 25.85 3.16 3.39
N GLU A 49 26.34 4.04 2.52
CA GLU A 49 26.83 5.37 2.88
C GLU A 49 25.72 6.24 3.46
N ASN A 50 24.54 6.30 2.83
CA ASN A 50 23.39 7.03 3.35
C ASN A 50 22.94 6.50 4.72
N GLN A 51 22.95 5.17 4.92
CA GLN A 51 22.65 4.57 6.21
C GLN A 51 23.71 4.92 7.26
N ALA A 52 24.98 4.91 6.88
CA ALA A 52 26.10 5.26 7.76
C ALA A 52 26.12 6.74 8.14
N LEU A 53 25.70 7.66 7.25
CA LEU A 53 25.63 9.11 7.53
C LEU A 53 24.43 9.50 8.40
N LYS A 54 23.36 8.71 8.38
CA LYS A 54 22.15 8.98 9.14
C LYS A 54 22.36 8.89 10.66
N GLY A 55 23.13 7.89 11.11
CA GLY A 55 23.44 7.70 12.54
C GLY A 55 24.21 8.87 13.18
N PRO A 56 25.34 9.31 12.60
CA PRO A 56 26.11 10.44 13.10
C PRO A 56 25.33 11.75 13.11
N HIS A 57 24.48 12.00 12.11
CA HIS A 57 23.72 13.25 12.04
C HIS A 57 22.59 13.31 13.07
N ASP A 58 21.93 12.17 13.34
CA ASP A 58 20.94 12.06 14.41
C ASP A 58 21.60 12.22 15.81
N TRP A 59 22.77 11.60 16.02
CA TRP A 59 23.54 11.71 17.27
C TRP A 59 24.13 13.11 17.51
N LEU A 60 24.70 13.75 16.48
CA LEU A 60 25.23 15.11 16.57
C LEU A 60 24.14 16.15 16.85
N ALA A 61 22.94 15.97 16.33
CA ALA A 61 21.82 16.87 16.62
C ALA A 61 21.41 16.78 18.10
N GLU A 62 21.21 15.56 18.62
CA GLU A 62 20.82 15.34 20.02
C GLU A 62 21.89 15.85 21.01
N ASP A 63 23.17 15.55 20.76
CA ASP A 63 24.26 15.90 21.67
C ASP A 63 24.53 17.41 21.68
N LEU A 64 24.47 18.06 20.50
CA LEU A 64 24.66 19.51 20.39
C LEU A 64 23.50 20.30 21.02
N ILE A 65 22.26 19.84 20.87
CA ILE A 65 21.10 20.46 21.51
C ILE A 65 21.19 20.32 23.02
N LYS A 66 21.61 19.15 23.52
CA LYS A 66 21.83 18.92 24.95
C LYS A 66 22.94 19.82 25.50
N GLU A 67 24.09 19.88 24.84
CA GLU A 67 25.24 20.69 25.24
C GLU A 67 24.91 22.20 25.23
N LEU A 68 24.18 22.69 24.23
CA LEU A 68 23.73 24.08 24.16
C LEU A 68 22.77 24.44 25.30
N VAL A 69 21.91 23.51 25.72
CA VAL A 69 21.01 23.73 26.87
C VAL A 69 21.78 23.77 28.17
N ASP A 70 22.66 22.80 28.39
CA ASP A 70 23.43 22.67 29.62
C ASP A 70 24.32 23.92 29.81
N ASN A 71 24.94 24.40 28.72
CA ASN A 71 25.74 25.62 28.72
C ASN A 71 24.91 26.89 28.99
N ALA A 72 23.71 27.00 28.40
CA ALA A 72 22.85 28.16 28.63
C ALA A 72 22.28 28.19 30.05
N GLN A 73 21.96 27.03 30.61
CA GLN A 73 21.50 26.90 31.97
C GLN A 73 22.61 27.24 32.97
N ALA A 74 23.84 26.82 32.70
CA ALA A 74 25.01 27.23 33.48
C ALA A 74 25.26 28.75 33.40
N ILE A 75 24.99 29.41 32.27
CA ILE A 75 25.10 30.88 32.16
C ILE A 75 24.05 31.57 33.05
N GLN A 76 22.79 31.08 33.05
CA GLN A 76 21.73 31.60 33.92
C GLN A 76 22.10 31.49 35.41
N GLU A 77 22.62 30.33 35.83
CA GLU A 77 22.92 30.03 37.23
C GLU A 77 24.13 30.83 37.76
N ASN A 78 24.99 31.32 36.87
CA ASN A 78 26.16 32.13 37.21
C ASN A 78 25.93 33.65 37.06
N ALA A 79 24.74 34.07 36.64
CA ALA A 79 24.39 35.49 36.54
C ALA A 79 24.09 36.07 37.94
N ASP A 80 24.90 37.05 38.37
CA ASP A 80 24.97 37.60 39.74
C ASP A 80 23.99 38.77 39.98
N ASP A 81 23.16 39.11 38.99
CA ASP A 81 22.27 40.28 38.95
C ASP A 81 20.82 39.98 39.36
N GLY A 82 20.45 38.72 39.56
CA GLY A 82 19.13 38.32 40.09
C GLY A 82 17.95 38.61 39.14
N GLU A 83 18.23 39.00 37.90
CA GLU A 83 17.26 39.25 36.84
C GLU A 83 17.52 38.26 35.70
N ASP A 84 16.52 37.45 35.34
CA ASP A 84 16.69 36.40 34.34
C ASP A 84 17.05 36.98 32.96
N ASP A 85 18.15 36.51 32.34
CA ASP A 85 18.56 36.95 31.01
C ASP A 85 17.51 36.56 29.94
N PRO A 86 16.92 37.52 29.20
CA PRO A 86 15.88 37.24 28.20
C PRO A 86 16.32 36.32 27.07
N PHE A 87 17.60 36.37 26.67
CA PHE A 87 18.16 35.52 25.62
C PHE A 87 18.23 34.07 26.10
N VAL A 88 18.65 33.85 27.35
CA VAL A 88 18.72 32.52 27.94
C VAL A 88 17.33 31.91 28.16
N ILE A 89 16.33 32.70 28.59
CA ILE A 89 14.93 32.25 28.68
C ILE A 89 14.44 31.71 27.32
N VAL A 90 14.67 32.47 26.25
CA VAL A 90 14.24 32.07 24.90
C VAL A 90 14.98 30.82 24.43
N LEU A 91 16.26 30.70 24.74
CA LEU A 91 17.06 29.53 24.38
C LEU A 91 16.54 28.26 25.09
N LEU A 92 16.31 28.33 26.41
CA LEU A 92 15.77 27.23 27.21
C LEU A 92 14.36 26.82 26.76
N ALA A 93 13.51 27.80 26.42
CA ALA A 93 12.18 27.55 25.89
C ALA A 93 12.23 26.86 24.51
N SER A 94 13.13 27.32 23.65
CA SER A 94 13.35 26.75 22.31
C SER A 94 13.85 25.31 22.39
N ALA A 95 14.82 25.04 23.25
CA ALA A 95 15.32 23.68 23.44
C ALA A 95 14.29 22.74 24.09
N SER A 96 13.48 23.23 25.02
CA SER A 96 12.36 22.47 25.58
C SER A 96 11.27 22.17 24.55
N ARG A 97 11.14 23.00 23.51
CA ARG A 97 10.29 22.71 22.36
C ARG A 97 10.92 21.64 21.46
N ILE A 98 12.22 21.74 21.18
CA ILE A 98 12.95 20.77 20.36
C ILE A 98 12.88 19.37 20.99
N ARG A 99 13.18 19.24 22.28
CA ARG A 99 13.07 17.95 23.00
C ARG A 99 11.69 17.31 22.92
N ARG A 100 10.62 18.12 22.99
CA ARG A 100 9.25 17.60 22.79
C ARG A 100 8.99 17.15 21.36
N GLN A 101 9.56 17.85 20.38
CA GLN A 101 9.44 17.46 18.97
C GLN A 101 10.18 16.15 18.68
N GLU A 102 11.36 15.93 19.28
CA GLU A 102 12.10 14.67 19.17
C GLU A 102 11.29 13.48 19.68
N VAL A 103 10.73 13.59 20.90
CA VAL A 103 9.86 12.55 21.47
C VAL A 103 8.64 12.27 20.56
N ASN A 104 8.04 13.32 20.00
CA ASN A 104 6.92 13.15 19.06
C ASN A 104 7.35 12.46 17.76
N ILE A 105 8.54 12.77 17.24
CA ILE A 105 9.09 12.14 16.03
C ILE A 105 9.31 10.65 16.29
N ASP A 106 9.86 10.27 17.45
CA ASP A 106 10.08 8.87 17.80
C ASP A 106 8.76 8.10 17.95
N GLN A 107 7.76 8.72 18.58
CA GLN A 107 6.41 8.14 18.66
C GLN A 107 5.82 7.92 17.28
N LEU A 108 5.88 8.93 16.39
CA LEU A 108 5.38 8.82 15.02
C LEU A 108 6.15 7.77 14.20
N ARG A 109 7.47 7.66 14.38
CA ARG A 109 8.29 6.62 13.74
C ARG A 109 7.84 5.22 14.19
N ALA A 110 7.57 5.05 15.49
CA ALA A 110 7.04 3.79 16.03
C ALA A 110 5.64 3.46 15.51
N GLU A 111 4.73 4.45 15.44
CA GLU A 111 3.40 4.28 14.87
C GLU A 111 3.45 3.89 13.39
N VAL A 112 4.28 4.57 12.60
CA VAL A 112 4.49 4.25 11.17
C VAL A 112 5.05 2.85 10.99
N ALA A 113 6.01 2.43 11.82
CA ALA A 113 6.53 1.06 11.79
C ALA A 113 5.42 0.04 12.09
N GLY A 114 4.60 0.28 13.11
CA GLY A 114 3.44 -0.55 13.43
C GLY A 114 2.44 -0.64 12.28
N LEU A 115 2.05 0.50 11.70
CA LEU A 115 1.13 0.56 10.56
C LEU A 115 1.65 -0.19 9.34
N ARG A 116 2.95 -0.09 9.02
CA ARG A 116 3.57 -0.83 7.92
C ARG A 116 3.44 -2.34 8.12
N THR A 117 3.77 -2.83 9.31
CA THR A 117 3.62 -4.28 9.60
C THR A 117 2.16 -4.74 9.53
N GLY A 118 1.22 -3.91 9.99
CA GLY A 118 -0.21 -4.19 9.88
C GLY A 118 -0.68 -4.23 8.43
N TYR A 119 -0.19 -3.32 7.59
CA TYR A 119 -0.52 -3.27 6.17
C TYR A 119 0.06 -4.47 5.40
N GLU A 120 1.29 -4.88 5.69
CA GLU A 120 1.91 -6.07 5.11
C GLU A 120 1.12 -7.35 5.46
N ALA A 121 0.67 -7.48 6.71
CA ALA A 121 -0.18 -8.59 7.12
C ALA A 121 -1.55 -8.58 6.42
N TYR A 122 -2.15 -7.39 6.26
CA TYR A 122 -3.39 -7.21 5.51
C TYR A 122 -3.23 -7.62 4.04
N GLU A 123 -2.16 -7.18 3.37
CA GLU A 123 -1.89 -7.53 1.97
C GLU A 123 -1.73 -9.04 1.78
N ARG A 124 -1.04 -9.71 2.71
CA ARG A 124 -0.93 -11.18 2.69
C ARG A 124 -2.29 -11.86 2.76
N VAL A 125 -3.13 -11.48 3.71
CA VAL A 125 -4.49 -12.04 3.86
C VAL A 125 -5.35 -11.73 2.63
N ASN A 126 -5.25 -10.53 2.08
CA ASN A 126 -5.98 -10.14 0.87
C ASN A 126 -5.54 -10.99 -0.35
N ALA A 127 -4.24 -11.28 -0.48
CA ALA A 127 -3.73 -12.15 -1.52
C ALA A 127 -4.24 -13.59 -1.37
N GLU A 128 -4.22 -14.14 -0.15
CA GLU A 128 -4.76 -15.47 0.16
C GLU A 128 -6.26 -15.56 -0.15
N LEU A 129 -7.06 -14.57 0.28
CA LEU A 129 -8.50 -14.52 0.00
C LEU A 129 -8.80 -14.38 -1.49
N LYS A 130 -7.99 -13.62 -2.24
CA LYS A 130 -8.13 -13.52 -3.71
C LYS A 130 -7.85 -14.87 -4.36
N ALA A 131 -6.80 -15.57 -3.93
CA ALA A 131 -6.46 -16.90 -4.44
C ALA A 131 -7.56 -17.93 -4.12
N GLU A 132 -8.09 -17.93 -2.90
CA GLU A 132 -9.19 -18.82 -2.50
C GLU A 132 -10.46 -18.54 -3.31
N ASN A 133 -10.83 -17.27 -3.48
CA ASN A 133 -11.97 -16.89 -4.31
C ASN A 133 -11.81 -17.36 -5.75
N GLU A 134 -10.61 -17.24 -6.32
CA GLU A 134 -10.35 -17.70 -7.68
C GLU A 134 -10.45 -19.23 -7.77
N ALA A 135 -9.92 -19.96 -6.80
CA ALA A 135 -10.05 -21.42 -6.72
C ALA A 135 -11.53 -21.84 -6.63
N LEU A 136 -12.32 -21.19 -5.79
CA LEU A 136 -13.76 -21.45 -5.65
C LEU A 136 -14.53 -21.16 -6.93
N ARG A 137 -14.21 -20.07 -7.63
CA ARG A 137 -14.78 -19.76 -8.95
C ARG A 137 -14.42 -20.81 -9.98
N GLY A 138 -13.18 -21.28 -9.99
CA GLY A 138 -12.73 -22.36 -10.86
C GLY A 138 -13.52 -23.65 -10.64
N VAL A 139 -13.68 -24.07 -9.37
CA VAL A 139 -14.50 -25.24 -9.01
C VAL A 139 -15.94 -25.06 -9.45
N MET A 140 -16.55 -23.89 -9.19
CA MET A 140 -17.93 -23.62 -9.57
C MET A 140 -18.11 -23.65 -11.09
N SER A 141 -17.17 -23.06 -11.84
CA SER A 141 -17.17 -23.08 -13.30
C SER A 141 -17.11 -24.50 -13.85
N ALA A 142 -16.22 -25.34 -13.30
CA ALA A 142 -16.14 -26.75 -13.66
C ALA A 142 -17.46 -27.48 -13.40
N VAL A 143 -18.03 -27.35 -12.21
CA VAL A 143 -19.33 -27.96 -11.87
C VAL A 143 -20.44 -27.54 -12.83
N VAL A 144 -20.55 -26.23 -13.12
CA VAL A 144 -21.56 -25.69 -14.04
C VAL A 144 -21.37 -26.23 -15.45
N SER A 145 -20.11 -26.42 -15.90
CA SER A 145 -19.79 -26.92 -17.24
C SER A 145 -20.13 -28.40 -17.44
N GLU A 146 -20.03 -29.21 -16.40
CA GLU A 146 -20.30 -30.66 -16.44
C GLU A 146 -21.79 -30.98 -16.44
N ILE A 147 -22.67 -30.08 -15.98
CA ILE A 147 -24.10 -30.36 -15.89
C ILE A 147 -24.76 -30.23 -17.28
N PRO A 148 -25.22 -31.34 -17.88
CA PRO A 148 -25.81 -31.32 -19.21
C PRO A 148 -27.16 -30.59 -19.12
N GLY A 149 -27.29 -29.47 -19.82
CA GLY A 149 -28.52 -28.67 -19.82
C GLY A 149 -28.34 -27.19 -19.56
N ALA A 150 -27.14 -26.71 -19.22
CA ALA A 150 -26.83 -25.28 -19.15
C ALA A 150 -27.14 -24.51 -20.45
N ARG A 151 -27.19 -25.22 -21.60
CA ARG A 151 -27.57 -24.68 -22.92
C ARG A 151 -29.00 -25.03 -23.35
N ILE A 152 -29.72 -25.85 -22.59
CA ILE A 152 -31.02 -26.45 -22.97
C ILE A 152 -32.17 -25.91 -22.09
N SER A 153 -31.91 -25.49 -20.85
CA SER A 153 -32.91 -24.80 -20.04
C SER A 153 -33.21 -23.42 -20.64
N ARG A 154 -34.48 -22.96 -20.56
CA ARG A 154 -34.80 -21.56 -20.86
C ARG A 154 -33.90 -20.67 -20.02
N ALA A 155 -33.32 -19.63 -20.62
CA ALA A 155 -32.45 -18.68 -19.91
C ALA A 155 -33.10 -18.23 -18.59
N GLY A 156 -32.43 -18.51 -17.46
CA GLY A 156 -32.92 -18.21 -16.11
C GLY A 156 -33.47 -19.40 -15.31
N ASN A 157 -33.70 -20.57 -15.92
CA ASN A 157 -34.07 -21.80 -15.20
C ASN A 157 -32.86 -22.72 -14.96
N ALA A 158 -32.81 -23.33 -13.78
CA ALA A 158 -31.82 -24.34 -13.46
C ALA A 158 -32.09 -25.69 -14.17
N PRO A 159 -31.07 -26.55 -14.31
CA PRO A 159 -31.23 -27.91 -14.80
C PRO A 159 -32.29 -28.68 -14.01
N GLY A 160 -33.12 -29.44 -14.73
CA GLY A 160 -34.23 -30.21 -14.16
C GLY A 160 -35.46 -29.38 -13.77
N HIS A 161 -35.44 -28.05 -13.97
CA HIS A 161 -36.56 -27.16 -13.68
C HIS A 161 -37.12 -26.50 -14.93
N CYS A 162 -38.44 -26.35 -14.98
CA CYS A 162 -39.14 -25.58 -15.98
C CYS A 162 -40.24 -24.76 -15.29
N HIS A 163 -40.08 -23.44 -15.30
CA HIS A 163 -41.07 -22.50 -14.82
C HIS A 163 -41.61 -21.65 -15.98
N SER A 164 -42.87 -21.22 -15.85
CA SER A 164 -43.55 -20.32 -16.79
C SER A 164 -42.86 -18.96 -16.82
N ILE A 165 -42.52 -18.44 -15.64
CA ILE A 165 -41.62 -17.29 -15.46
C ILE A 165 -40.27 -17.84 -14.98
N PRO A 166 -39.17 -17.68 -15.75
CA PRO A 166 -37.87 -18.23 -15.37
C PRO A 166 -37.45 -17.80 -13.97
N GLY A 167 -37.07 -18.78 -13.14
CA GLY A 167 -36.63 -18.55 -11.76
C GLY A 167 -37.72 -18.22 -10.75
N VAL A 168 -39.01 -18.29 -11.11
CA VAL A 168 -40.14 -18.02 -10.20
C VAL A 168 -41.06 -19.23 -10.15
N TRP A 169 -41.51 -19.62 -8.95
CA TRP A 169 -42.45 -20.73 -8.78
C TRP A 169 -43.80 -20.44 -9.44
N ASP A 170 -44.31 -21.41 -10.19
CA ASP A 170 -45.60 -21.33 -10.89
C ASP A 170 -46.80 -21.31 -9.93
N GLU A 171 -47.97 -20.90 -10.43
CA GLU A 171 -49.19 -20.70 -9.65
C GLU A 171 -49.68 -21.98 -8.92
N ASP A 172 -49.39 -23.15 -9.48
CA ASP A 172 -49.75 -24.46 -8.94
C ASP A 172 -48.84 -24.91 -7.78
N ASN A 173 -47.78 -24.17 -7.45
CA ASN A 173 -46.87 -24.47 -6.34
C ASN A 173 -47.37 -23.96 -4.97
N GLY A 174 -48.64 -23.55 -4.89
CA GLY A 174 -49.31 -23.16 -3.65
C GLY A 174 -48.63 -21.99 -2.95
N SER A 175 -48.24 -22.18 -1.69
CA SER A 175 -47.61 -21.10 -0.87
C SER A 175 -46.29 -20.57 -1.41
N LYS A 176 -45.67 -21.27 -2.37
CA LYS A 176 -44.43 -20.85 -3.04
C LYS A 176 -44.69 -20.04 -4.32
N ALA A 177 -45.89 -20.12 -4.89
CA ALA A 177 -46.24 -19.43 -6.13
C ALA A 177 -45.85 -17.95 -6.10
N GLY A 178 -45.28 -17.46 -7.20
CA GLY A 178 -44.80 -16.08 -7.33
C GLY A 178 -43.52 -15.76 -6.56
N LYS A 179 -42.96 -16.69 -5.78
CA LYS A 179 -41.68 -16.50 -5.08
C LYS A 179 -40.52 -17.00 -5.92
N GLU A 180 -39.34 -16.45 -5.65
CA GLU A 180 -38.09 -16.86 -6.27
C GLU A 180 -37.80 -18.36 -6.01
N CYS A 181 -37.47 -19.09 -7.07
CA CYS A 181 -37.02 -20.47 -6.99
C CYS A 181 -35.56 -20.49 -6.53
N ALA A 182 -35.33 -20.97 -5.30
CA ALA A 182 -34.00 -21.01 -4.69
C ALA A 182 -32.96 -21.76 -5.54
N TRP A 183 -33.37 -22.84 -6.20
CA TRP A 183 -32.47 -23.59 -7.08
C TRP A 183 -32.09 -22.80 -8.33
N CYS A 184 -33.06 -22.20 -9.02
CA CYS A 184 -32.79 -21.32 -10.16
C CYS A 184 -31.94 -20.11 -9.77
N LYS A 185 -32.15 -19.54 -8.58
CA LYS A 185 -31.33 -18.44 -8.06
C LYS A 185 -29.86 -18.82 -7.92
N VAL A 186 -29.59 -19.90 -7.18
CA VAL A 186 -28.22 -20.36 -6.94
C VAL A 186 -27.54 -20.77 -8.25
N TRP A 187 -28.28 -21.44 -9.14
CA TRP A 187 -27.78 -21.81 -10.46
C TRP A 187 -27.38 -20.59 -11.29
N ASN A 188 -28.25 -19.59 -11.39
CA ASN A 188 -27.96 -18.38 -12.17
C ASN A 188 -26.75 -17.61 -11.60
N TYR A 189 -26.61 -17.56 -10.28
CA TYR A 189 -25.45 -16.96 -9.62
C TYR A 189 -24.16 -17.74 -9.89
N ALA A 190 -24.20 -19.07 -9.86
CA ALA A 190 -23.07 -19.92 -10.23
C ALA A 190 -22.68 -19.74 -11.71
N VAL A 191 -23.67 -19.63 -12.61
CA VAL A 191 -23.45 -19.37 -14.04
C VAL A 191 -22.84 -17.99 -14.28
N SER A 192 -23.28 -16.94 -13.56
CA SER A 192 -22.68 -15.60 -13.69
C SER A 192 -21.24 -15.57 -13.19
N MET A 193 -20.94 -16.28 -12.10
CA MET A 193 -19.57 -16.43 -11.59
C MET A 193 -18.61 -17.05 -12.60
N GLY A 194 -19.05 -18.07 -13.35
CA GLY A 194 -18.22 -18.76 -14.35
C GLY A 194 -17.93 -17.93 -15.61
N LYS A 195 -18.68 -16.86 -15.88
CA LYS A 195 -18.51 -16.00 -17.07
C LYS A 195 -17.58 -14.80 -16.85
N GLY A 196 -17.12 -14.57 -15.61
CA GLY A 196 -16.37 -13.37 -15.26
C GLY A 196 -17.21 -12.09 -15.21
N ASP A 197 -18.53 -12.19 -15.39
CA ASP A 197 -19.47 -11.08 -15.23
C ASP A 197 -19.62 -10.79 -13.73
N ARG A 198 -19.05 -9.66 -13.30
CA ARG A 198 -19.35 -9.11 -11.98
C ARG A 198 -20.82 -8.68 -11.93
N PRO A 199 -21.52 -8.87 -10.79
CA PRO A 199 -22.79 -8.17 -10.56
C PRO A 199 -22.59 -6.66 -10.57
#